data_AF-A0A1B2YRS3-F1
#
_entry.id   AF-A0A1B2YRS3-F1
#
_cell.length_a   1.000
_cell.length_b   1.000
_cell.length_c   1.000
_cell.angle_alpha   90.00
_cell.angle_beta   90.00
_cell.angle_gamma   90.00
#
_symmetry.space_group_name_H-M   'P 1'
#
loop_
_entity.id
_entity.type
_entity.pdbx_description
1 polymer ?
#
loop_
_entity_poly.entity_id
_entity_poly.type
_entity_poly.pdbx_seq_one_letter_code
_entity_poly.pdbx_strand_id
1 'polypeptide(L)'
;MNYIKHLNAVFQAFYTDNRLNTAHISLYMAAFQFWNVSRFSPQFYVNREELRRMAKIGSNRTYLKCMRDLHTWKYLKYTPSHNPFKGSEIKMYTFAPTATPSSAPTTTQTGSTVEHQEVNPYIKHDKTDKNDLNKPKHA
;
A
#
# COMPACT_ATOMS: atom_id res chain seq x y z
N MET A 1 -8.23 -2.21 13.64
CA MET A 1 -7.85 -1.75 12.28
C MET A 1 -8.75 -2.44 11.26
N ASN A 2 -9.33 -1.71 10.30
CA ASN A 2 -10.01 -2.37 9.17
C ASN A 2 -8.96 -2.66 8.07
N TYR A 3 -8.47 -3.89 8.04
CA TYR A 3 -7.32 -4.27 7.20
C TYR A 3 -7.61 -4.19 5.70
N ILE A 4 -8.85 -4.50 5.27
CA ILE A 4 -9.26 -4.43 3.86
C ILE A 4 -9.29 -2.98 3.39
N LYS A 5 -9.93 -2.08 4.17
CA LYS A 5 -9.98 -0.64 3.84
C LYS A 5 -8.58 -0.02 3.81
N HIS A 6 -7.74 -0.38 4.78
CA HIS A 6 -6.34 0.06 4.81
C HIS A 6 -5.59 -0.37 3.57
N LEU A 7 -5.67 -1.67 3.23
CA LEU A 7 -4.94 -2.22 2.10
C LEU A 7 -5.41 -1.62 0.77
N ASN A 8 -6.72 -1.38 0.61
CA ASN A 8 -7.25 -0.66 -0.55
C ASN A 8 -6.67 0.76 -0.65
N ALA A 9 -6.62 1.51 0.45
CA ALA A 9 -6.03 2.85 0.46
C ALA A 9 -4.53 2.83 0.15
N VAL A 10 -3.80 1.83 0.67
CA VAL A 10 -2.39 1.62 0.35
C VAL A 10 -2.19 1.32 -1.14
N PHE A 11 -3.03 0.47 -1.75
CA PHE A 11 -2.92 0.18 -3.17
C PHE A 11 -3.18 1.42 -4.04
N GLN A 12 -4.11 2.30 -3.65
CA GLN A 12 -4.27 3.60 -4.31
C GLN A 12 -3.03 4.49 -4.17
N ALA A 13 -2.41 4.50 -2.99
CA ALA A 13 -1.15 5.22 -2.77
C ALA A 13 -0.01 4.62 -3.59
N PHE A 14 0.06 3.29 -3.73
CA PHE A 14 1.05 2.62 -4.55
C PHE A 14 0.89 2.94 -6.03
N TYR A 15 -0.36 2.99 -6.51
CA TYR A 15 -0.67 3.28 -7.89
C TYR A 15 -0.27 4.71 -8.30
N THR A 16 -0.43 5.67 -7.39
CA THR A 16 -0.13 7.09 -7.65
C THR A 16 1.32 7.48 -7.39
N ASP A 17 2.05 6.74 -6.55
CA ASP A 17 3.45 7.03 -6.22
C ASP A 17 4.45 6.33 -7.16
N ASN A 18 4.85 7.03 -8.21
CA ASN A 18 5.84 6.57 -9.20
C ASN A 18 7.25 6.35 -8.66
N ARG A 19 7.55 6.74 -7.41
CA ARG A 19 8.87 6.50 -6.78
C ARG A 19 9.02 5.06 -6.31
N LEU A 20 7.90 4.37 -6.09
CA LEU A 20 7.90 2.98 -5.66
C LEU A 20 8.38 2.06 -6.78
N ASN A 21 8.93 0.92 -6.37
CA ASN A 21 9.30 -0.16 -7.26
C ASN A 21 8.77 -1.46 -6.66
N THR A 22 8.90 -2.57 -7.39
CA THR A 22 8.39 -3.87 -6.94
C THR A 22 8.95 -4.30 -5.58
N ALA A 23 10.21 -3.98 -5.28
CA ALA A 23 10.83 -4.32 -4.00
C ALA A 23 10.26 -3.49 -2.84
N HIS A 24 9.92 -2.22 -3.07
CA HIS A 24 9.21 -1.40 -2.07
C HIS A 24 7.85 -2.00 -1.73
N ILE A 25 7.06 -2.35 -2.75
CA ILE A 25 5.73 -2.94 -2.58
C ILE A 25 5.85 -4.26 -1.82
N SER A 26 6.75 -5.16 -2.25
CA SER A 26 6.95 -6.45 -1.59
C SER A 26 7.39 -6.31 -0.12
N LEU A 27 8.31 -5.37 0.17
CA LEU A 27 8.76 -5.10 1.53
C LEU A 27 7.66 -4.53 2.42
N TYR A 28 6.84 -3.61 1.89
CA TYR A 28 5.68 -3.11 2.62
C TYR A 28 4.69 -4.24 2.94
N MET A 29 4.38 -5.09 1.97
CA MET A 29 3.44 -6.21 2.16
C MET A 29 3.95 -7.21 3.20
N ALA A 30 5.25 -7.50 3.20
CA ALA A 30 5.86 -8.31 4.24
C ALA A 30 5.72 -7.66 5.63
N ALA A 31 6.06 -6.37 5.77
CA ALA A 31 5.90 -5.64 7.02
C ALA A 31 4.42 -5.59 7.49
N PHE A 32 3.48 -5.40 6.56
CA PHE A 32 2.05 -5.43 6.82
C PHE A 32 1.59 -6.79 7.34
N GLN A 33 2.12 -7.90 6.80
CA GLN A 33 1.82 -9.24 7.29
C GLN A 33 2.31 -9.44 8.73
N PHE A 34 3.52 -8.99 9.07
CA PHE A 34 3.99 -9.01 10.47
C PHE A 34 3.11 -8.15 11.37
N TRP A 35 2.65 -6.99 10.90
CA TRP A 35 1.74 -6.13 11.65
C TRP A 35 0.38 -6.81 11.91
N ASN A 36 -0.17 -7.52 10.91
CA ASN A 36 -1.41 -8.29 11.01
C ASN A 36 -1.30 -9.42 12.05
N VAL A 37 -0.22 -10.23 11.96
CA VAL A 37 0.06 -11.29 12.95
C VAL A 37 0.25 -10.70 14.35
N SER A 38 0.83 -9.51 14.44
CA SER A 38 0.99 -8.73 15.68
C SER A 38 -0.29 -7.99 16.12
N ARG A 39 -1.46 -8.39 15.61
CA ARG A 39 -2.79 -7.85 15.94
C ARG A 39 -2.89 -6.33 15.76
N PHE A 40 -2.18 -5.78 14.78
CA PHE A 40 -2.13 -4.35 14.46
C PHE A 40 -1.66 -3.48 15.65
N SER A 41 -0.74 -3.98 16.47
CA SER A 41 -0.10 -3.23 17.55
C SER A 41 0.45 -1.87 17.07
N PRO A 42 0.44 -0.80 17.88
CA PRO A 42 0.97 0.52 17.49
C PRO A 42 2.44 0.49 17.02
N GLN A 43 3.21 -0.47 17.50
CA GLN A 43 4.56 -0.81 17.05
C GLN A 43 4.77 -2.33 17.21
N PHE A 44 5.66 -2.90 16.40
CA PHE A 44 6.03 -4.31 16.48
C PHE A 44 7.50 -4.51 16.12
N TYR A 45 8.05 -5.64 16.54
CA TYR A 45 9.45 -5.99 16.32
C TYR A 45 9.59 -7.06 15.26
N VAL A 46 10.64 -6.95 14.44
CA VAL A 46 10.95 -7.89 13.37
C VAL A 46 12.42 -8.26 13.37
N ASN A 47 12.71 -9.52 13.06
CA ASN A 47 14.05 -9.90 12.65
C ASN A 47 14.30 -9.39 11.21
N ARG A 48 15.39 -8.65 11.00
CA ARG A 48 15.73 -8.07 9.69
C ARG A 48 15.85 -9.14 8.59
N GLU A 49 16.49 -10.27 8.87
CA GLU A 49 16.70 -11.32 7.88
C GLU A 49 15.42 -12.08 7.55
N GLU A 50 14.51 -12.22 8.52
CA GLU A 50 13.21 -12.80 8.30
C GLU A 50 12.32 -11.89 7.45
N LEU A 51 12.23 -10.60 7.80
CA LEU A 51 11.48 -9.61 7.03
C LEU A 51 11.99 -9.51 5.59
N ARG A 52 13.31 -9.48 5.40
CA ARG A 52 13.94 -9.47 4.08
C ARG A 52 13.58 -10.73 3.27
N ARG A 53 13.65 -11.92 3.88
CA ARG A 53 13.28 -13.19 3.24
C ARG A 53 11.80 -13.24 2.87
N MET A 54 10.92 -12.75 3.74
CA MET A 54 9.49 -12.65 3.47
C MET A 54 9.20 -11.72 2.29
N ALA A 55 9.90 -10.58 2.22
CA ALA A 55 9.84 -9.63 1.10
C ALA A 55 10.50 -10.14 -0.19
N LYS A 56 11.06 -11.36 -0.21
CA LYS A 56 11.76 -11.94 -1.36
C LYS A 56 12.90 -11.07 -1.91
N ILE A 57 13.55 -10.27 -1.06
CA ILE A 57 14.67 -9.41 -1.47
C ILE A 57 15.99 -10.14 -1.20
N GLY A 58 16.73 -10.53 -2.23
CA GLY A 58 18.03 -11.21 -2.08
C GLY A 58 19.16 -10.29 -1.60
N SER A 59 19.17 -9.03 -2.02
CA SER A 59 20.27 -8.09 -1.76
C SER A 59 20.05 -7.26 -0.50
N ASN A 60 21.04 -7.28 0.40
CA ASN A 60 21.09 -6.42 1.58
C ASN A 60 21.03 -4.93 1.24
N ARG A 61 21.71 -4.53 0.16
CA ARG A 61 21.72 -3.14 -0.30
C ARG A 61 20.32 -2.71 -0.75
N THR A 62 19.64 -3.55 -1.52
CA THR A 62 18.27 -3.28 -1.98
C THR A 62 17.30 -3.20 -0.81
N TYR A 63 17.37 -4.13 0.14
CA TYR A 63 16.55 -4.11 1.35
C TYR A 63 16.72 -2.81 2.14
N LEU A 64 17.96 -2.41 2.42
CA LEU A 64 18.25 -1.19 3.19
C LEU A 64 17.78 0.07 2.47
N LYS A 65 17.98 0.14 1.14
CA LYS A 65 17.47 1.25 0.33
C LYS A 65 15.96 1.32 0.44
N CYS A 66 15.26 0.23 0.13
CA CYS A 66 13.81 0.20 0.15
C CYS A 66 13.22 0.49 1.53
N MET A 67 13.85 0.00 2.60
CA MET A 67 13.40 0.30 3.97
C MET A 67 13.55 1.79 4.31
N ARG A 68 14.66 2.43 3.92
CA ARG A 68 14.87 3.88 4.11
C ARG A 68 13.89 4.69 3.29
N ASP A 69 13.65 4.28 2.04
CA ASP A 69 12.73 4.95 1.13
C ASP A 69 11.30 4.89 1.68
N LEU A 70 10.82 3.72 2.08
CA LEU A 70 9.51 3.55 2.74
C LEU A 70 9.40 4.33 4.07
N HIS A 71 10.49 4.41 4.85
CA HIS A 71 10.56 5.26 6.03
C HIS A 71 10.34 6.72 5.67
N THR A 72 11.11 7.20 4.68
CA THR A 72 11.15 8.60 4.25
C THR A 72 9.80 9.02 3.69
N TRP A 73 9.17 8.17 2.89
CA TRP A 73 7.89 8.40 2.23
C TRP A 73 6.67 8.16 3.15
N LYS A 74 6.88 7.90 4.44
CA LYS A 74 5.82 7.74 5.44
C LYS A 74 4.84 6.59 5.13
N TYR A 75 5.35 5.51 4.55
CA TYR A 75 4.61 4.24 4.48
C TYR A 75 4.72 3.45 5.80
N LEU A 76 5.91 3.47 6.40
CA LEU A 76 6.18 2.94 7.74
C LEU A 76 7.24 3.79 8.42
N LYS A 77 7.46 3.60 9.71
CA LYS A 77 8.62 4.09 10.45
C LYS A 77 9.47 2.88 10.84
N TYR A 78 10.75 2.95 10.51
CA TYR A 78 11.72 1.90 10.83
C TYR A 78 12.74 2.42 11.84
N THR A 79 12.87 1.74 12.98
CA THR A 79 13.90 1.99 14.00
C THR A 79 14.83 0.77 14.04
N PRO A 80 16.06 0.85 13.49
CA PRO A 80 16.98 -0.27 13.49
C PRO A 80 17.43 -0.62 14.93
N SER A 81 17.69 -1.90 15.15
CA SER A 81 18.25 -2.40 16.41
C SER A 81 19.33 -3.41 16.10
N HIS A 82 20.42 -3.34 16.86
CA HIS A 82 21.52 -4.30 16.81
C HIS A 82 21.36 -5.44 17.82
N ASN A 83 20.28 -5.42 18.61
CA ASN A 83 20.02 -6.45 19.62
C ASN A 83 19.25 -7.64 18.99
N PRO A 84 19.86 -8.83 18.88
CA PRO A 84 19.22 -10.01 18.27
C PRO A 84 17.98 -10.48 19.03
N PHE A 85 17.85 -10.16 20.33
CA PHE A 85 16.69 -10.54 21.16
C PHE A 85 15.51 -9.56 21.04
N LYS A 86 15.76 -8.31 20.62
CA LYS A 86 14.69 -7.32 20.42
C LYS A 86 14.27 -7.19 18.95
N GLY A 87 15.18 -7.41 17.99
CA GLY A 87 14.90 -7.13 16.59
C GLY A 87 14.70 -5.64 16.29
N SER A 88 14.52 -5.28 15.02
CA SER A 88 14.22 -3.90 14.63
C SER A 88 12.75 -3.57 14.87
N GLU A 89 12.45 -2.35 15.28
CA GLU A 89 11.08 -1.90 15.50
C GLU A 89 10.50 -1.28 14.22
N ILE A 90 9.23 -1.59 13.93
CA ILE A 90 8.45 -1.01 12.86
C ILE A 90 7.13 -0.47 13.42
N LYS A 91 6.73 0.70 12.91
CA LYS A 91 5.38 1.25 13.07
C LYS A 91 4.80 1.53 11.68
N MET A 92 3.64 0.95 11.37
CA MET A 92 2.96 1.22 10.11
C MET A 92 2.18 2.55 10.19
N TYR A 93 2.19 3.33 9.12
CA TYR A 93 1.29 4.47 8.99
C TYR A 93 -0.07 3.99 8.46
N THR A 94 -1.15 4.60 8.92
CA THR A 94 -2.53 4.26 8.53
C THR A 94 -2.98 5.14 7.36
N PHE A 95 -3.47 4.55 6.27
CA PHE A 95 -3.74 5.28 5.01
C PHE A 95 -5.22 5.67 4.80
N ALA A 96 -6.17 5.25 5.65
CA ALA A 96 -7.56 5.78 5.68
C ALA A 96 -8.33 5.31 6.94
N PRO A 97 -9.47 5.93 7.29
CA PRO A 97 -9.56 6.89 8.38
C PRO A 97 -10.02 6.22 9.69
N THR A 98 -9.54 6.75 10.81
CA THR A 98 -10.24 6.67 12.09
C THR A 98 -11.69 7.09 11.86
N ALA A 99 -12.62 6.13 11.99
CA ALA A 99 -14.04 6.43 12.02
C ALA A 99 -14.30 7.33 13.23
N THR A 100 -14.50 8.63 13.01
CA THR A 100 -15.35 9.41 13.89
C THR A 100 -16.74 8.75 13.91
N PRO A 101 -17.33 8.45 15.08
CA PRO A 101 -18.68 7.91 15.13
C PRO A 101 -19.65 9.03 14.74
N SER A 102 -20.02 9.09 13.47
CA SER A 102 -21.15 9.89 13.01
C SER A 102 -22.11 8.97 12.28
N SER A 103 -23.37 9.13 12.66
CA SER A 103 -24.51 8.26 12.47
C SER A 103 -24.95 8.14 11.00
N ALA A 104 -25.48 6.95 10.67
CA ALA A 104 -26.38 6.62 9.55
C ALA A 104 -25.75 6.29 8.16
N PRO A 105 -26.48 5.57 7.30
CA PRO A 105 -26.90 4.19 7.49
C PRO A 105 -26.34 3.26 6.40
N THR A 106 -26.30 1.97 6.76
CA THR A 106 -26.04 0.81 5.92
C THR A 106 -26.81 0.86 4.59
N THR A 107 -26.10 0.70 3.48
CA THR A 107 -26.70 0.07 2.29
C THR A 107 -26.06 -1.29 2.10
N THR A 108 -26.82 -2.30 2.50
CA THR A 108 -26.66 -3.70 2.11
C THR A 108 -26.92 -3.80 0.61
N GLN A 109 -26.02 -4.43 -0.14
CA GLN A 109 -26.42 -5.14 -1.35
C GLN A 109 -25.87 -6.55 -1.30
N THR A 110 -26.77 -7.46 -0.95
CA THR A 110 -26.70 -8.88 -1.26
C THR A 110 -27.35 -9.05 -2.62
N GLY A 111 -26.64 -9.63 -3.60
CA GLY A 111 -27.17 -9.92 -4.93
C GLY A 111 -26.18 -10.75 -5.73
N SER A 112 -26.54 -11.98 -6.01
CA SER A 112 -25.76 -13.04 -6.65
C SER A 112 -26.13 -13.20 -8.12
N THR A 113 -25.13 -13.31 -9.00
CA THR A 113 -25.19 -14.12 -10.25
C THR A 113 -23.77 -14.34 -10.77
N VAL A 114 -23.48 -15.55 -11.26
CA VAL A 114 -22.23 -15.83 -12.00
C VAL A 114 -22.39 -15.17 -13.37
N GLU A 115 -21.89 -13.95 -13.49
CA GLU A 115 -21.79 -13.19 -14.73
C GLU A 115 -20.32 -12.94 -15.00
N HIS A 116 -19.92 -13.01 -16.27
CA HIS A 116 -18.55 -12.86 -16.76
C HIS A 116 -17.76 -11.87 -15.91
N GLN A 117 -16.61 -12.29 -15.35
CA GLN A 117 -15.75 -11.37 -14.61
C GLN A 117 -15.15 -10.37 -15.60
N GLU A 118 -15.87 -9.25 -15.81
CA GLU A 118 -15.34 -8.09 -16.50
C GLU A 118 -14.05 -7.67 -15.79
N VAL A 119 -13.00 -7.35 -16.57
CA VAL A 119 -11.78 -6.78 -16.02
C VAL A 119 -12.18 -5.45 -15.42
N ASN A 120 -12.43 -5.40 -14.11
CA ASN A 120 -12.75 -4.16 -13.41
C ASN A 120 -11.48 -3.30 -13.47
N PRO A 121 -11.39 -2.30 -14.36
CA PRO A 121 -10.19 -1.51 -14.45
C PRO A 121 -10.12 -0.73 -13.15
N TYR A 122 -9.12 -1.01 -12.33
CA TYR A 122 -8.86 -0.26 -11.08
C TYR A 122 -8.67 1.24 -11.36
N ILE A 123 -8.44 1.59 -12.63
CA ILE A 123 -8.21 2.89 -13.21
C ILE A 123 -9.48 3.34 -13.96
N LYS A 124 -10.24 4.28 -13.39
CA LYS A 124 -11.17 5.09 -14.19
C LYS A 124 -10.31 6.13 -14.91
N HIS A 125 -10.02 5.93 -16.19
CA HIS A 125 -9.45 7.01 -16.99
C HIS A 125 -10.50 8.13 -17.08
N ASP A 126 -10.26 9.27 -16.45
CA ASP A 126 -10.98 10.50 -16.75
C ASP A 126 -10.75 10.83 -18.22
N LYS A 127 -11.80 10.69 -19.03
CA LYS A 127 -11.81 11.19 -20.42
C LYS A 127 -12.25 12.64 -20.40
N THR A 128 -11.27 13.52 -20.33
CA THR A 128 -11.35 14.94 -20.71
C THR A 128 -9.98 15.27 -21.33
N ASP A 129 -9.83 15.75 -22.56
CA ASP A 129 -10.71 16.60 -23.35
C ASP A 129 -10.74 16.21 -24.83
N LYS A 130 -11.94 16.34 -25.43
CA LYS A 130 -12.06 16.66 -26.84
C LYS A 130 -11.60 18.11 -27.00
N ASN A 131 -10.66 18.41 -27.91
CA ASN A 131 -10.73 19.62 -28.71
C ASN A 131 -9.80 19.59 -29.93
N ASP A 132 -10.45 19.53 -31.09
CA ASP A 132 -10.16 20.20 -32.37
C ASP A 132 -8.73 20.22 -32.94
N LEU A 133 -8.46 19.24 -33.80
CA LEU A 133 -7.67 19.45 -35.00
C LEU A 133 -8.61 19.82 -36.16
N ASN A 134 -9.03 21.08 -36.19
CA ASN A 134 -9.56 21.70 -37.40
C ASN A 134 -8.83 23.02 -37.63
N LYS A 135 -7.88 23.04 -38.57
CA LYS A 135 -7.31 24.27 -39.13
C LYS A 135 -7.43 24.23 -40.66
N PRO A 136 -7.67 25.40 -41.29
CA PRO A 136 -8.46 25.51 -42.52
C PRO A 136 -7.65 25.24 -43.79
N LYS A 137 -8.39 24.89 -44.85
CA LYS A 137 -7.94 24.93 -46.24
C LYS A 137 -7.60 26.38 -46.61
N HIS A 138 -6.37 26.64 -47.01
CA HIS A 138 -6.03 27.85 -47.76
C HIS A 138 -6.12 27.57 -49.26
N ALA A 139 -6.56 28.63 -49.96
CA ALA A 139 -6.90 28.72 -51.38
C ALA A 139 -5.74 28.38 -52.33
#